data_AF-A0A7D4BQT7-F1
#
_entry.id   AF-A0A7D4BQT7-F1
#
_cell.length_a   1.000
_cell.length_b   1.000
_cell.length_c   1.000
_cell.angle_alpha   90.00
_cell.angle_beta   90.00
_cell.angle_gamma   90.00
#
_symmetry.space_group_name_H-M   'P 1'
#
loop_
_entity.id
_entity.type
_entity.pdbx_description
1 polymer ?
#
loop_
_entity_poly.entity_id
_entity_poly.type
_entity_poly.pdbx_seq_one_letter_code
_entity_poly.pdbx_strand_id
1 'polypeptide(L)' 'MVSRENAIILLFMAAGLALAYGARVVTDLGDRLLIGVLLLVAVVAPQLVIGYVDGAESA' A
#
# COMPACT_ATOMS: atom_id res chain seq x y z
N MET A 1 -9.52 -15.62 12.24
CA MET A 1 -8.23 -16.12 11.71
C MET A 1 -7.84 -15.13 10.62
N VAL A 2 -6.80 -14.30 10.81
CA VAL A 2 -6.36 -13.36 9.77
C VAL A 2 -5.25 -14.05 8.98
N SER A 3 -5.47 -14.28 7.68
CA SER A 3 -4.40 -14.80 6.80
C SER A 3 -3.30 -13.76 6.63
N ARG A 4 -2.09 -14.22 6.33
CA ARG A 4 -0.93 -13.37 6.07
C ARG A 4 -1.20 -12.38 4.94
N GLU A 5 -1.83 -12.82 3.84
CA GLU A 5 -2.17 -11.90 2.74
C GLU A 5 -3.13 -10.81 3.21
N ASN A 6 -4.12 -11.18 4.03
CA ASN A 6 -5.10 -10.23 4.55
C ASN A 6 -4.45 -9.23 5.52
N ALA A 7 -3.44 -9.66 6.28
CA ALA A 7 -2.64 -8.76 7.11
C ALA A 7 -1.82 -7.77 6.26
N ILE A 8 -1.21 -8.24 5.16
CA ILE A 8 -0.46 -7.38 4.22
C ILE A 8 -1.39 -6.35 3.58
N ILE A 9 -2.56 -6.78 3.10
CA ILE A 9 -3.56 -5.88 2.51
C ILE A 9 -4.00 -4.83 3.53
N LEU A 10 -4.32 -5.23 4.77
CA LEU A 10 -4.72 -4.30 5.83
C LEU A 10 -3.62 -3.29 6.16
N LEU A 11 -2.35 -3.72 6.19
CA LEU A 11 -1.21 -2.84 6.42
C LEU A 11 -1.10 -1.76 5.33
N PHE A 12 -1.14 -2.17 4.06
CA PHE A 12 -1.05 -1.22 2.94
C PHE A 12 -2.28 -0.33 2.81
N MET A 13 -3.46 -0.82 3.19
CA MET A 13 -4.67 0.00 3.28
C MET A 13 -4.51 1.08 4.36
N ALA A 14 -4.03 0.72 5.56
CA ALA A 14 -3.78 1.69 6.63
C ALA A 14 -2.69 2.69 6.25
N ALA A 15 -1.62 2.24 5.60
CA ALA A 15 -0.55 3.11 5.10
C ALA A 15 -1.05 4.07 4.02
N GLY A 16 -1.85 3.59 3.06
CA GLY A 16 -2.47 4.41 2.03
C GLY A 16 -3.41 5.46 2.62
N LEU A 17 -4.20 5.10 3.63
CA LEU A 17 -5.06 6.04 4.34
C LEU A 17 -4.25 7.11 5.07
N ALA A 18 -3.23 6.71 5.82
CA ALA A 18 -2.32 7.62 6.50
C ALA A 18 -1.64 8.57 5.51
N LEU A 19 -1.24 8.07 4.34
CA LEU A 19 -0.63 8.87 3.30
C LEU A 19 -1.63 9.86 2.69
N ALA A 20 -2.87 9.45 2.42
CA ALA A 20 -3.88 10.31 1.82
C ALA A 20 -4.19 11.54 2.69
N TYR A 21 -4.34 11.33 4.01
CA TYR A 21 -4.59 12.42 4.95
C TYR A 21 -3.31 13.17 5.33
N GLY A 22 -2.24 12.43 5.62
CA GLY A 22 -0.95 12.99 6.05
C GLY A 22 -0.30 13.84 4.98
N ALA A 23 -0.25 13.36 3.73
CA ALA A 23 0.37 14.11 2.63
C ALA A 23 -0.33 15.45 2.39
N ARG A 24 -1.66 15.51 2.55
CA ARG A 24 -2.41 16.75 2.37
C ARG A 24 -2.15 17.78 3.48
N VAL A 25 -1.67 17.34 4.65
CA VAL A 25 -1.32 18.20 5.79
C VAL A 25 0.14 18.64 5.75
N VAL A 26 1.04 17.76 5.28
CA VAL A 26 2.50 17.99 5.38
C VAL A 26 3.16 18.35 4.04
N THR A 27 2.41 18.30 2.92
CA THR A 27 2.93 18.58 1.57
C THR A 27 1.92 19.37 0.72
N ASP A 28 2.42 20.18 -0.21
CA ASP A 28 1.63 20.83 -1.27
C ASP A 28 1.58 19.98 -2.55
N LEU A 29 1.56 18.65 -2.41
CA LEU A 29 1.58 17.76 -3.57
C LEU A 29 0.28 17.91 -4.37
N GLY A 30 0.38 18.16 -5.67
CA GLY A 30 -0.80 18.26 -6.54
C GLY A 30 -1.60 16.96 -6.59
N ASP A 31 -2.92 17.06 -6.70
CA ASP A 31 -3.85 15.92 -6.59
C ASP A 31 -3.51 14.77 -7.55
N ARG A 32 -3.04 15.07 -8.77
CA ARG A 32 -2.63 14.04 -9.75
C ARG A 32 -1.47 13.17 -9.25
N LEU A 33 -0.47 13.79 -8.64
CA LEU A 33 0.69 13.09 -8.09
C LEU A 33 0.27 12.31 -6.85
N LEU A 34 -0.54 12.91 -5.97
CA LEU A 34 -1.03 12.23 -4.76
C LEU A 34 -1.83 10.98 -5.11
N ILE A 35 -2.73 11.05 -6.09
CA ILE A 35 -3.48 9.89 -6.59
C ILE A 35 -2.53 8.82 -7.14
N GLY A 36 -1.53 9.22 -7.94
CA GLY A 36 -0.53 8.28 -8.46
C GLY A 36 0.22 7.54 -7.36
N VAL A 37 0.66 8.25 -6.32
CA VAL A 37 1.35 7.65 -5.17
C VAL A 37 0.41 6.72 -4.40
N LEU A 38 -0.84 7.12 -4.17
CA LEU A 38 -1.82 6.30 -3.47
C LEU A 38 -2.13 4.99 -4.22
N LEU A 39 -2.23 5.04 -5.55
CA LEU A 39 -2.39 3.82 -6.36
C LEU A 39 -1.17 2.90 -6.23
N LEU A 40 0.03 3.47 -6.24
CA LEU A 40 1.26 2.70 -6.09
C LEU A 40 1.34 2.01 -4.73
N VAL A 41 1.05 2.74 -3.65
CA VAL A 41 1.17 2.25 -2.27
C VAL A 41 0.00 1.34 -1.89
N ALA A 42 -1.23 1.73 -2.15
CA ALA A 42 -2.41 0.99 -1.68
C ALA A 42 -2.83 -0.17 -2.58
N VAL A 43 -2.39 -0.19 -3.85
CA VAL A 43 -2.80 -1.21 -4.84
C VAL A 43 -1.62 -2.02 -5.35
N VAL A 44 -0.60 -1.38 -5.93
CA VAL A 44 0.48 -2.10 -6.61
C VAL A 44 1.44 -2.76 -5.60
N ALA A 45 1.87 -2.01 -4.58
CA ALA A 45 2.81 -2.50 -3.58
C ALA A 45 2.35 -3.77 -2.84
N PRO A 46 1.10 -3.88 -2.32
CA PRO A 46 0.67 -5.11 -1.64
C PRO A 46 0.66 -6.33 -2.57
N GLN A 47 0.32 -6.16 -3.86
CA GLN A 47 0.35 -7.26 -4.84
C GLN A 47 1.78 -7.77 -5.06
N LEU A 48 2.75 -6.85 -5.16
CA LEU A 48 4.17 -7.20 -5.30
C LEU A 48 4.71 -7.89 -4.05
N VAL A 49 4.36 -7.39 -2.86
CA VAL A 49 4.80 -7.99 -1.59
C VAL A 49 4.21 -9.38 -1.42
N ILE A 50 2.92 -9.57 -1.69
CA ILE A 50 2.29 -10.89 -1.63
C ILE A 50 2.99 -11.84 -2.60
N GLY A 51 3.14 -11.46 -3.87
CA GLY A 51 3.80 -12.30 -4.87
C GLY A 51 5.26 -12.65 -4.53
N TYR A 52 6.00 -11.72 -3.91
CA TYR A 52 7.36 -11.99 -3.44
C TYR A 52 7.39 -12.98 -2.28
N VAL A 53 6.52 -12.80 -1.28
CA VAL A 53 6.45 -13.67 -0.11
C VAL A 53 6.00 -15.08 -0.51
N ASP A 54 4.97 -15.20 -1.35
CA ASP A 54 4.47 -16.48 -1.83
C ASP A 54 5.53 -17.21 -2.68
N GLY A 55 6.27 -16.47 -3.51
CA GLY A 55 7.37 -17.00 -4.30
C GLY A 55 8.54 -17.49 -3.44
N ALA A 56 8.83 -16.82 -2.32
CA ALA A 56 9.87 -17.22 -1.39
C ALA A 56 9.48 -18.47 -0.56
N GLU A 57 8.19 -18.68 -0.27
CA GLU A 57 7.72 -19.91 0.40
C GLU A 57 7.68 -21.13 -0.53
N SER A 58 7.70 -20.91 -1.84
CA SER A 58 7.63 -21.97 -2.86
C SER A 58 9.00 -22.45 -3.35
N ALA A 59 10.09 -21.82 -2.91
CA ALA A 59 11.48 -22.13 -3.30
C ALA A 59 12.21 -22.92 -2.19
#